data_AF-A0A1I3DA27-F1
#
_entry.id   AF-A0A1I3DA27-F1
#
_cell.length_a   1.000
_cell.length_b   1.000
_cell.length_c   1.000
_cell.angle_alpha   90.00
_cell.angle_beta   90.00
_cell.angle_gamma   90.00
#
_symmetry.space_group_name_H-M   'P 1'
#
loop_
_entity.id
_entity.type
_entity.pdbx_description
1 polymer ?
#
loop_
_entity_poly.entity_id
_entity_poly.type
_entity_poly.pdbx_seq_one_letter_code
_entity_poly.pdbx_strand_id
1 'polypeptide(L)'
;MLERYKEGIKVEYEKEDSKEKRNQKRNEAIEEHFNNHFNLDKKLFSHYIQKHHLADKDQAVTEKIRRIDFTKANPRNSSFINELAFAGGAITEGFLDCFNIERNNSLEKYKAQLQVIERKESGKQTAYFIGTFDKDKLLRLSPYHERMDKLAEIVKEKEQQRLIGNRQEGKQQNNVKNIELIRKREEEE
;
A
#
# COMPACT_ATOMS: atom_id res chain seq x y z
N MET A 1 24.64 -8.45 6.71
CA MET A 1 23.67 -7.96 7.74
C MET A 1 22.26 -8.24 7.27
N LEU A 2 21.33 -8.52 8.20
CA LEU A 2 19.93 -8.80 7.89
C LEU A 2 19.02 -7.78 8.60
N GLU A 3 18.12 -7.16 7.85
CA GLU A 3 16.98 -6.42 8.39
C GLU A 3 15.69 -7.17 8.09
N ARG A 4 14.75 -7.19 9.05
CA ARG A 4 13.39 -7.69 8.85
C ARG A 4 12.39 -6.60 9.19
N TYR A 5 11.47 -6.41 8.27
CA TYR A 5 10.41 -5.42 8.38
C TYR A 5 9.08 -6.11 8.69
N LYS A 6 8.03 -5.29 8.84
CA LYS A 6 6.66 -5.76 8.88
C LYS A 6 6.33 -6.56 7.61
N GLU A 7 5.28 -7.39 7.66
CA GLU A 7 4.89 -8.29 6.55
C GLU A 7 5.96 -9.35 6.19
N GLY A 8 6.98 -9.53 7.03
CA GLY A 8 8.01 -10.58 6.83
C GLY A 8 9.04 -10.25 5.74
N ILE A 9 9.12 -9.01 5.30
CA ILE A 9 10.08 -8.55 4.28
C ILE A 9 11.50 -8.61 4.86
N LYS A 10 12.41 -9.29 4.16
CA LYS A 10 13.80 -9.49 4.56
C LYS A 10 14.72 -8.73 3.61
N VAL A 11 15.71 -8.04 4.16
CA VAL A 11 16.70 -7.28 3.39
C VAL A 11 18.09 -7.65 3.86
N GLU A 12 18.90 -8.15 2.93
CA GLU A 12 20.28 -8.54 3.19
C GLU A 12 21.26 -7.58 2.51
N TYR A 13 22.23 -7.07 3.28
CA TYR A 13 23.23 -6.14 2.77
C TYR A 13 24.51 -6.18 3.59
N GLU A 14 25.60 -5.72 3.00
CA GLU A 14 26.91 -5.76 3.63
C GLU A 14 27.13 -4.58 4.57
N LYS A 15 28.01 -4.75 5.57
CA LYS A 15 28.28 -3.67 6.53
C LYS A 15 29.02 -2.51 5.90
N GLU A 16 29.71 -2.77 4.80
CA GLU A 16 30.51 -1.86 3.99
C GLU A 16 29.65 -1.16 2.92
N ASP A 17 28.43 -1.67 2.64
CA ASP A 17 27.55 -1.06 1.65
C ASP A 17 27.27 0.41 2.02
N SER A 18 27.28 1.32 1.04
CA SER A 18 26.93 2.73 1.25
C SER A 18 25.48 2.88 1.73
N LYS A 19 25.15 4.03 2.33
CA LYS A 19 23.79 4.29 2.80
C LYS A 19 22.78 4.21 1.65
N GLU A 20 23.17 4.70 0.48
CA GLU A 20 22.40 4.70 -0.77
C GLU A 20 22.13 3.26 -1.22
N LYS A 21 23.18 2.42 -1.28
CA LYS A 21 23.05 1.01 -1.70
C LYS A 21 22.16 0.20 -0.75
N ARG A 22 22.24 0.47 0.57
CA ARG A 22 21.33 -0.15 1.55
C ARG A 22 19.89 0.26 1.32
N ASN A 23 19.63 1.54 1.07
CA ASN A 23 18.29 2.04 0.79
C ASN A 23 17.73 1.45 -0.51
N GLN A 24 18.54 1.35 -1.57
CA GLN A 24 18.16 0.68 -2.80
C GLN A 24 17.70 -0.76 -2.54
N LYS A 25 18.52 -1.56 -1.85
CA LYS A 25 18.17 -2.96 -1.50
C LYS A 25 16.87 -3.07 -0.69
N ARG A 26 16.62 -2.11 0.21
CA ARG A 26 15.36 -2.06 0.97
C ARG A 26 14.17 -1.82 0.06
N ASN A 27 14.26 -0.84 -0.85
CA ASN A 27 13.18 -0.53 -1.77
C ASN A 27 12.90 -1.69 -2.72
N GLU A 28 13.94 -2.31 -3.27
CA GLU A 28 13.82 -3.51 -4.12
C GLU A 28 13.09 -4.64 -3.39
N ALA A 29 13.49 -4.94 -2.15
CA ALA A 29 12.85 -6.00 -1.37
C ALA A 29 11.39 -5.69 -1.03
N ILE A 30 11.06 -4.43 -0.73
CA ILE A 30 9.69 -4.01 -0.46
C ILE A 30 8.85 -4.08 -1.73
N GLU A 31 9.34 -3.54 -2.84
CA GLU A 31 8.64 -3.59 -4.14
C GLU A 31 8.38 -5.03 -4.56
N GLU A 32 9.39 -5.90 -4.44
CA GLU A 32 9.28 -7.30 -4.80
C GLU A 32 8.28 -8.05 -3.91
N HIS A 33 8.18 -7.70 -2.63
CA HIS A 33 7.13 -8.23 -1.76
C HIS A 33 5.74 -7.88 -2.29
N PHE A 34 5.48 -6.61 -2.60
CA PHE A 34 4.18 -6.18 -3.14
C PHE A 34 3.92 -6.74 -4.54
N ASN A 35 4.93 -6.90 -5.39
CA ASN A 35 4.75 -7.53 -6.69
C ASN A 35 4.29 -8.99 -6.58
N ASN A 36 4.78 -9.72 -5.57
CA ASN A 36 4.48 -11.14 -5.40
C ASN A 36 3.23 -11.43 -4.56
N HIS A 37 2.89 -10.56 -3.61
CA HIS A 37 1.84 -10.84 -2.63
C HIS A 37 0.60 -9.94 -2.77
N PHE A 38 0.68 -8.87 -3.57
CA PHE A 38 -0.48 -8.03 -3.83
C PHE A 38 -1.43 -8.73 -4.79
N ASN A 39 -2.69 -8.89 -4.36
CA ASN A 39 -3.79 -9.33 -5.20
C ASN A 39 -4.81 -8.21 -5.28
N LEU A 40 -5.24 -7.88 -6.49
CA LEU A 40 -6.23 -6.83 -6.67
C LEU A 40 -7.61 -7.30 -6.21
N ASP A 41 -8.28 -6.50 -5.39
CA ASP A 41 -9.66 -6.77 -5.00
C ASP A 41 -10.61 -6.61 -6.20
N LYS A 42 -11.51 -7.58 -6.37
CA LYS A 42 -12.46 -7.61 -7.49
C LYS A 42 -13.41 -6.41 -7.51
N LYS A 43 -13.81 -5.88 -6.34
CA LYS A 43 -14.71 -4.74 -6.28
C LYS A 43 -14.00 -3.47 -6.71
N LEU A 44 -12.73 -3.29 -6.28
CA LEU A 44 -11.90 -2.16 -6.73
C LEU A 44 -11.75 -2.17 -8.25
N PHE A 45 -11.39 -3.31 -8.82
CA PHE A 45 -11.28 -3.47 -10.27
C PHE A 45 -12.61 -3.19 -10.99
N SER A 46 -13.71 -3.77 -10.49
CA SER A 46 -15.04 -3.59 -11.10
C SER A 46 -15.45 -2.12 -11.12
N HIS A 47 -15.19 -1.39 -10.03
CA HIS A 47 -15.45 0.03 -9.93
C HIS A 47 -14.57 0.84 -10.89
N TYR A 48 -13.29 0.49 -11.00
CA TYR A 48 -12.34 1.15 -11.91
C TYR A 48 -12.79 1.03 -13.38
N ILE A 49 -13.09 -0.19 -13.84
CA ILE A 49 -13.54 -0.43 -15.22
C ILE A 49 -14.83 0.32 -15.52
N GLN A 50 -15.81 0.31 -14.60
CA GLN A 50 -17.07 1.04 -14.79
C GLN A 50 -16.87 2.54 -14.94
N LYS A 51 -15.85 3.11 -14.28
CA LYS A 51 -15.58 4.54 -14.31
C LYS A 51 -14.71 4.96 -15.50
N HIS A 52 -13.78 4.10 -15.95
CA HIS A 52 -12.71 4.49 -16.86
C HIS A 52 -12.75 3.81 -18.23
N HIS A 53 -13.36 2.63 -18.36
CA HIS A 53 -13.31 1.82 -19.58
C HIS A 53 -14.68 1.45 -20.17
N LEU A 54 -15.78 1.75 -19.47
CA LEU A 54 -17.14 1.53 -19.96
C LEU A 54 -17.83 2.88 -20.20
N ALA A 55 -17.81 3.34 -21.47
CA ALA A 55 -18.44 4.59 -21.89
C ALA A 55 -19.98 4.58 -21.76
N ASP A 56 -20.57 3.39 -21.76
CA ASP A 56 -21.94 3.11 -21.34
C ASP A 56 -21.91 1.82 -20.52
N LYS A 57 -22.83 1.67 -19.57
CA LYS A 57 -22.94 0.54 -18.64
C LYS A 57 -23.17 -0.79 -19.37
N ASP A 58 -22.16 -1.29 -20.08
CA ASP A 58 -22.20 -2.54 -20.81
C ASP A 58 -22.33 -3.66 -19.78
N GLN A 59 -23.58 -4.05 -19.55
CA GLN A 59 -23.94 -5.08 -18.61
C GLN A 59 -23.26 -6.40 -18.98
N ALA A 60 -22.97 -6.63 -20.26
CA ALA A 60 -22.27 -7.84 -20.70
C ALA A 60 -20.82 -7.87 -20.21
N VAL A 61 -20.09 -6.75 -20.27
CA VAL A 61 -18.72 -6.66 -19.72
C VAL A 61 -18.74 -6.76 -18.20
N THR A 62 -19.70 -6.13 -17.54
CA THR A 62 -19.85 -6.22 -16.07
C THR A 62 -20.14 -7.66 -15.63
N GLU A 63 -21.00 -8.39 -16.35
CA GLU A 63 -21.27 -9.80 -16.09
C GLU A 63 -20.07 -10.70 -16.37
N LYS A 64 -19.28 -10.41 -17.41
CA LYS A 64 -18.01 -11.13 -17.65
C LYS A 64 -17.05 -10.97 -16.48
N ILE A 65 -16.84 -9.74 -15.99
CA ILE A 65 -15.98 -9.47 -14.83
C ILE A 65 -16.49 -10.20 -13.58
N ARG A 66 -17.81 -10.24 -13.37
CA ARG A 66 -18.42 -10.97 -12.25
C ARG A 66 -18.13 -12.47 -12.25
N ARG A 67 -17.86 -13.08 -13.40
CA ARG A 67 -17.56 -14.52 -13.50
C ARG A 67 -16.09 -14.88 -13.29
N ILE A 68 -15.18 -13.93 -13.47
CA ILE A 68 -13.73 -14.16 -13.35
C ILE A 68 -13.36 -14.39 -11.88
N ASP A 69 -12.52 -15.39 -11.61
CA ASP A 69 -12.01 -15.64 -10.27
C ASP A 69 -10.82 -14.73 -9.94
N PHE A 70 -10.97 -13.88 -8.91
CA PHE A 70 -9.95 -12.93 -8.46
C PHE A 70 -9.10 -13.46 -7.30
N THR A 71 -9.27 -14.72 -6.86
CA THR A 71 -8.49 -15.29 -5.76
C THR A 71 -6.97 -15.21 -5.97
N LYS A 72 -6.53 -15.18 -7.24
CA LYS A 72 -5.12 -15.05 -7.64
C LYS A 72 -4.90 -13.91 -8.64
N ALA A 73 -5.60 -12.79 -8.45
CA ALA A 73 -5.58 -11.62 -9.33
C ALA A 73 -4.25 -10.85 -9.27
N ASN A 74 -3.22 -11.38 -9.93
CA ASN A 74 -1.88 -10.81 -10.01
C ASN A 74 -1.33 -10.95 -11.45
N PRO A 75 -0.68 -9.92 -12.03
CA PRO A 75 -0.08 -9.98 -13.36
C PRO A 75 0.97 -11.08 -13.56
N ARG A 76 1.64 -11.53 -12.50
CA ARG A 76 2.61 -12.63 -12.55
C ARG A 76 1.94 -14.01 -12.61
N ASN A 77 0.63 -14.09 -12.37
CA ASN A 77 -0.13 -15.32 -12.55
C ASN A 77 -0.63 -15.43 -13.99
N SER A 78 0.09 -16.20 -14.81
CA SER A 78 -0.24 -16.41 -16.22
C SER A 78 -1.63 -17.02 -16.44
N SER A 79 -2.09 -17.90 -15.55
CA SER A 79 -3.42 -18.50 -15.65
C SER A 79 -4.51 -17.44 -15.54
N PHE A 80 -4.36 -16.51 -14.61
CA PHE A 80 -5.32 -15.43 -14.40
C PHE A 80 -5.29 -14.41 -15.54
N ILE A 81 -4.10 -14.02 -16.00
CA ILE A 81 -3.96 -13.11 -17.16
C ILE A 81 -4.57 -13.71 -18.42
N ASN A 82 -4.39 -15.01 -18.66
CA ASN A 82 -5.00 -15.69 -19.82
C ASN A 82 -6.53 -15.70 -19.73
N GLU A 83 -7.10 -15.88 -18.53
CA GLU A 83 -8.55 -15.79 -18.29
C GLU A 83 -9.08 -14.38 -18.57
N LEU A 84 -8.37 -13.34 -18.13
CA LEU A 84 -8.70 -11.95 -18.44
C LEU A 84 -8.64 -11.67 -19.95
N ALA A 85 -7.60 -12.15 -20.63
CA ALA A 85 -7.43 -11.97 -22.06
C ALA A 85 -8.58 -12.63 -22.85
N PHE A 86 -9.02 -13.81 -22.41
CA PHE A 86 -10.20 -14.47 -22.95
C PHE A 86 -11.49 -13.68 -22.71
N ALA A 87 -11.62 -13.04 -21.55
CA ALA A 87 -12.77 -12.18 -21.25
C ALA A 87 -12.79 -10.91 -22.13
N GLY A 88 -11.63 -10.37 -22.48
CA GLY A 88 -11.43 -9.34 -23.50
C GLY A 88 -10.20 -8.44 -23.25
N GLY A 89 -9.66 -7.86 -24.33
CA GLY A 89 -8.49 -6.97 -24.27
C GLY A 89 -8.66 -5.77 -23.33
N ALA A 90 -9.78 -5.05 -23.44
CA ALA A 90 -10.07 -3.90 -22.57
C ALA A 90 -10.17 -4.26 -21.08
N ILE A 91 -10.61 -5.48 -20.75
CA ILE A 91 -10.66 -5.98 -19.36
C ILE A 91 -9.24 -6.22 -18.85
N THR A 92 -8.38 -6.78 -19.70
CA THR A 92 -6.97 -7.06 -19.36
C THR A 92 -6.18 -5.77 -19.17
N GLU A 93 -6.32 -4.81 -20.09
CA GLU A 93 -5.66 -3.50 -20.00
C GLU A 93 -6.09 -2.76 -18.73
N GLY A 94 -7.39 -2.63 -18.50
CA GLY A 94 -7.87 -1.95 -17.30
C GLY A 94 -7.52 -2.70 -16.00
N PHE A 95 -7.28 -4.02 -16.05
CA PHE A 95 -6.77 -4.75 -14.89
C PHE A 95 -5.33 -4.36 -14.58
N LEU A 96 -4.47 -4.29 -15.59
CA LEU A 96 -3.07 -3.88 -15.43
C LEU A 96 -2.97 -2.45 -14.90
N ASP A 97 -3.80 -1.54 -15.42
CA ASP A 97 -3.85 -0.15 -14.96
C ASP A 97 -4.28 -0.06 -13.50
N CYS A 98 -5.41 -0.70 -13.15
CA CYS A 98 -5.93 -0.70 -11.79
C CYS A 98 -4.94 -1.38 -10.81
N PHE A 99 -4.33 -2.49 -11.22
CA PHE A 99 -3.32 -3.19 -10.41
C PHE A 99 -2.13 -2.29 -10.13
N ASN A 100 -1.58 -1.61 -11.15
CA ASN A 100 -0.43 -0.74 -10.96
C ASN A 100 -0.74 0.44 -10.03
N ILE A 101 -1.92 1.06 -10.18
CA ILE A 101 -2.38 2.14 -9.31
C ILE A 101 -2.50 1.66 -7.85
N GLU A 102 -3.23 0.58 -7.62
CA GLU A 102 -3.48 0.10 -6.25
C GLU A 102 -2.24 -0.50 -5.59
N ARG A 103 -1.36 -1.14 -6.37
CA ARG A 103 -0.05 -1.63 -5.90
C ARG A 103 0.84 -0.47 -5.49
N ASN A 104 0.90 0.60 -6.28
CA ASN A 104 1.66 1.81 -5.94
C ASN A 104 1.08 2.49 -4.69
N ASN A 105 -0.25 2.64 -4.61
CA ASN A 105 -0.91 3.17 -3.42
C ASN A 105 -0.60 2.35 -2.16
N SER A 106 -0.57 1.01 -2.28
CA SER A 106 -0.24 0.11 -1.17
C SER A 106 1.21 0.23 -0.74
N LEU A 107 2.14 0.33 -1.70
CA LEU A 107 3.55 0.57 -1.44
C LEU A 107 3.79 1.90 -0.70
N GLU A 108 3.18 2.99 -1.17
CA GLU A 108 3.30 4.31 -0.55
C GLU A 108 2.73 4.30 0.88
N LYS A 109 1.55 3.70 1.07
CA LYS A 109 0.96 3.53 2.41
C LYS A 109 1.88 2.73 3.34
N TYR A 110 2.52 1.68 2.83
CA TYR A 110 3.47 0.89 3.60
C TYR A 110 4.71 1.71 4.01
N LYS A 111 5.31 2.43 3.05
CA LYS A 111 6.48 3.29 3.30
C LYS A 111 6.18 4.41 4.31
N ALA A 112 4.96 4.96 4.29
CA ALA A 112 4.53 6.03 5.19
C ALA A 112 4.11 5.58 6.61
N GLN A 113 4.07 4.27 6.88
CA GLN A 113 3.76 3.73 8.21
C GLN A 113 5.01 3.72 9.09
N LEU A 114 4.80 3.88 10.40
CA LEU A 114 5.82 3.56 11.38
C LEU A 114 6.02 2.04 11.43
N GLN A 115 7.28 1.61 11.39
CA GLN A 115 7.65 0.19 11.36
C GLN A 115 8.62 -0.13 12.48
N VAL A 116 8.41 -1.27 13.13
CA VAL A 116 9.44 -1.88 13.98
C VAL A 116 10.30 -2.76 13.09
N ILE A 117 11.60 -2.48 13.04
CA ILE A 117 12.57 -3.14 12.17
C ILE A 117 13.53 -3.93 13.05
N GLU A 118 13.59 -5.23 12.81
CA GLU A 118 14.61 -6.11 13.38
C GLU A 118 15.90 -5.95 12.57
N ARG A 119 17.04 -5.87 13.26
CA ARG A 119 18.37 -5.88 12.65
C ARG A 119 19.24 -6.92 13.33
N LYS A 120 19.84 -7.80 12.52
CA LYS A 120 20.76 -8.84 12.93
C LYS A 120 22.11 -8.68 12.22
N GLU A 121 23.17 -8.52 12.99
CA GLU A 121 24.56 -8.56 12.52
C GLU A 121 25.15 -9.92 12.91
N SER A 122 26.02 -10.49 12.07
CA SER A 122 26.64 -11.79 12.35
C SER A 122 27.43 -11.72 13.67
N GLY A 123 27.22 -12.69 14.55
CA GLY A 123 27.89 -12.77 15.85
C GLY A 123 27.43 -11.72 16.89
N LYS A 124 26.39 -10.93 16.61
CA LYS A 124 25.83 -9.96 17.58
C LYS A 124 24.40 -10.30 17.96
N GLN A 125 23.97 -9.76 19.09
CA GLN A 125 22.57 -9.82 19.52
C GLN A 125 21.67 -9.07 18.53
N THR A 126 20.45 -9.57 18.36
CA THR A 126 19.42 -8.92 17.56
C THR A 126 19.00 -7.61 18.21
N ALA A 127 18.88 -6.56 17.42
CA ALA A 127 18.42 -5.25 17.87
C ALA A 127 17.20 -4.80 17.07
N TYR A 128 16.33 -4.01 17.70
CA TYR A 128 15.10 -3.50 17.12
C TYR A 128 15.07 -1.97 17.16
N PHE A 129 14.43 -1.34 16.18
CA PHE A 129 14.24 0.11 16.19
C PHE A 129 12.96 0.48 15.43
N ILE A 130 12.45 1.69 15.68
CA ILE A 130 11.35 2.27 14.92
C ILE A 130 11.94 3.06 13.76
N GLY A 131 11.44 2.79 12.56
CA GLY A 131 11.76 3.54 11.36
C GLY A 131 10.53 3.89 10.55
N THR A 132 10.70 4.84 9.64
CA THR A 132 9.76 5.17 8.57
C THR A 132 10.55 5.47 7.30
N PHE A 133 9.89 5.46 6.14
CA PHE A 133 10.52 5.91 4.92
C PHE A 133 10.13 7.35 4.62
N ASP A 134 11.13 8.18 4.34
CA ASP A 134 10.94 9.43 3.63
C ASP A 134 11.36 9.19 2.17
N LYS A 135 10.34 9.09 1.30
CA LYS A 135 10.48 8.58 -0.06
C LYS A 135 11.15 7.19 -0.03
N ASP A 136 12.40 7.13 -0.47
CA ASP A 136 13.18 5.91 -0.63
C ASP A 136 14.27 5.76 0.44
N LYS A 137 14.26 6.63 1.46
CA LYS A 137 15.29 6.66 2.49
C LYS A 137 14.71 6.24 3.83
N LEU A 138 15.30 5.21 4.42
CA LEU A 138 14.95 4.81 5.77
C LEU A 138 15.43 5.86 6.78
N LEU A 139 14.48 6.41 7.52
CA LEU A 139 14.72 7.28 8.67
C LEU A 139 14.51 6.48 9.96
N ARG A 140 15.56 6.39 10.77
CA ARG A 140 15.49 5.79 12.10
C ARG A 140 14.98 6.84 13.10
N LEU A 141 13.89 6.51 13.79
CA LEU A 141 13.19 7.41 14.71
C LEU A 141 13.38 7.04 16.19
N SER A 142 14.00 5.89 16.47
CA SER A 142 14.32 5.48 17.85
C SER A 142 15.76 4.95 17.96
N PRO A 143 16.32 4.95 19.18
CA PRO A 143 17.48 4.12 19.51
C PRO A 143 17.21 2.62 19.27
N TYR A 144 18.29 1.83 19.30
CA TYR A 144 18.19 0.36 19.30
C TYR A 144 17.67 -0.16 20.64
N HIS A 145 16.85 -1.20 20.58
CA HIS A 145 16.27 -1.90 21.73
C HIS A 145 16.45 -3.40 21.57
N GLU A 146 16.52 -4.14 22.68
CA GLU A 146 16.63 -5.60 22.67
C GLU A 146 15.27 -6.31 22.51
N ARG A 147 14.17 -5.59 22.71
CA ARG A 147 12.82 -6.13 22.78
C ARG A 147 11.88 -5.49 21.76
N MET A 148 11.29 -6.31 20.90
CA MET A 148 10.39 -5.88 19.82
C MET A 148 9.01 -5.43 20.34
N ASP A 149 8.49 -6.13 21.34
CA ASP A 149 7.13 -5.97 21.86
C ASP A 149 6.87 -4.56 22.38
N LYS A 150 7.81 -3.98 23.13
CA LYS A 150 7.71 -2.59 23.59
C LYS A 150 7.62 -1.59 22.43
N LEU A 151 8.38 -1.79 21.36
CA LEU A 151 8.34 -0.90 20.20
C LEU A 151 7.05 -1.09 19.39
N ALA A 152 6.52 -2.31 19.34
CA ALA A 152 5.27 -2.62 18.65
C ALA A 152 4.06 -1.92 19.29
N GLU A 153 4.01 -1.87 20.62
CA GLU A 153 2.98 -1.12 21.36
C GLU A 153 3.04 0.38 21.04
N ILE A 154 4.23 0.98 21.07
CA ILE A 154 4.43 2.41 20.75
C ILE A 154 3.98 2.72 19.32
N VAL A 155 4.36 1.88 18.35
CA VAL A 155 3.95 2.07 16.94
C VAL A 155 2.43 1.96 16.80
N LYS A 156 1.82 0.97 17.46
CA LYS A 156 0.36 0.76 17.41
C LYS A 156 -0.40 1.94 17.99
N GLU A 157 0.02 2.46 19.14
CA GLU A 157 -0.61 3.63 19.77
C GLU A 157 -0.51 4.87 18.87
N LYS A 158 0.67 5.14 18.29
CA LYS A 158 0.88 6.29 17.41
C LYS A 158 0.07 6.22 16.12
N GLU A 159 -0.01 5.05 15.48
CA GLU A 159 -0.84 4.88 14.29
C GLU A 159 -2.34 5.04 14.61
N GLN A 160 -2.80 4.56 15.78
CA GLN A 160 -4.18 4.78 16.22
C GLN A 160 -4.49 6.27 16.44
N GLN A 161 -3.59 7.01 17.08
CA GLN A 161 -3.74 8.46 17.24
C GLN A 161 -3.79 9.18 15.89
N ARG A 162 -2.95 8.78 14.91
CA ARG A 162 -2.95 9.34 13.55
C ARG A 162 -4.28 9.09 12.84
N LEU A 163 -4.84 7.88 12.98
CA LEU A 163 -6.14 7.53 12.40
C LEU A 163 -7.29 8.33 13.03
N ILE A 164 -7.24 8.61 14.34
CA ILE A 164 -8.24 9.42 15.03
C ILE A 164 -8.15 10.88 14.57
N GLY A 165 -6.94 11.45 14.50
CA GLY A 165 -6.70 12.82 14.03
C GLY A 165 -7.24 13.03 12.60
N ASN A 166 -6.88 12.15 11.67
CA ASN A 166 -7.35 12.24 10.28
C ASN A 166 -8.89 12.13 10.15
N ARG A 167 -9.55 11.36 11.03
CA ARG A 167 -11.02 11.27 11.07
C ARG A 167 -11.67 12.55 11.60
N GLN A 168 -11.01 13.28 12.50
CA GLN A 168 -11.51 14.54 13.04
C GLN A 168 -11.35 15.69 12.02
N GLU A 169 -10.21 15.76 11.33
CA GLU A 169 -9.97 16.74 10.25
C GLU A 169 -10.91 16.54 9.05
N GLY A 170 -11.14 15.29 8.63
CA GLY A 170 -12.10 14.99 7.54
C GLY A 170 -13.55 15.33 7.88
N LYS A 171 -13.94 15.28 9.17
CA LYS A 171 -15.26 15.73 9.63
C LYS A 171 -15.37 17.25 9.67
N GLN A 172 -14.30 17.96 10.04
CA GLN A 172 -14.29 19.42 10.03
C GLN A 172 -14.39 19.99 8.60
N GLN A 173 -13.66 19.42 7.63
CA GLN A 173 -13.75 19.88 6.23
C GLN A 173 -15.14 19.65 5.60
N ASN A 174 -15.82 18.54 5.92
CA ASN A 174 -17.19 18.31 5.45
C ASN A 174 -18.22 19.24 6.11
N ASN A 175 -18.03 19.58 7.40
CA ASN A 175 -18.88 20.57 8.07
C ASN A 175 -18.68 21.98 7.49
N VAL A 176 -17.43 22.39 7.21
CA VAL A 176 -17.14 23.69 6.59
C VAL A 176 -17.77 23.80 5.20
N LYS A 177 -17.65 22.77 4.35
CA LYS A 177 -18.29 22.73 3.03
C LYS A 177 -19.82 22.76 3.11
N ASN A 178 -20.43 22.06 4.06
CA ASN A 178 -21.87 22.09 4.25
C ASN A 178 -22.37 23.47 4.72
N ILE A 179 -21.63 24.15 5.60
CA ILE A 179 -21.97 25.51 6.04
C ILE A 179 -21.85 26.52 4.89
N GLU A 180 -20.84 26.39 4.04
CA GLU A 180 -20.67 27.23 2.84
C GLU A 180 -21.78 27.02 1.80
N LEU A 181 -22.24 25.77 1.62
CA LEU A 181 -23.36 25.42 0.75
C LEU A 181 -24.71 25.94 1.25
N ILE A 182 -24.90 25.97 2.58
CA ILE A 182 -26.11 26.53 3.21
C ILE A 182 -26.12 28.06 3.04
N ARG A 183 -25.00 28.74 3.31
CA ARG A 183 -24.88 30.19 3.08
C ARG A 183 -25.13 30.61 1.64
N LYS A 184 -24.61 29.86 0.66
CA LYS A 184 -24.87 30.15 -0.76
C LYS A 184 -26.34 30.00 -1.16
N ARG A 185 -27.11 29.15 -0.48
CA ARG A 185 -28.56 29.03 -0.72
C ARG A 185 -29.36 30.15 -0.07
N GLU A 186 -28.91 30.64 1.09
CA GLU A 186 -29.54 31.77 1.79
C GLU A 186 -29.25 33.12 1.11
N GLU A 187 -28.20 33.22 0.30
CA GLU A 187 -27.87 34.41 -0.51
C GLU A 187 -28.57 34.43 -1.89
N GLU A 188 -29.21 33.31 -2.29
CA GLU A 188 -29.94 33.16 -3.57
C GLU A 188 -31.47 33.24 -3.41
N GLU A 189 -31.99 33.45 -2.18
CA GLU A 189 -33.41 33.79 -1.86
C GLU A 189 -33.56 35.27 -1.50
#